data_AF-A0A645C507-F1
#
_entry.id   AF-A0A645C507-F1
#
_cell.length_a   1.000
_cell.length_b   1.000
_cell.length_c   1.000
_cell.angle_alpha   90.00
_cell.angle_beta   90.00
_cell.angle_gamma   90.00
#
_symmetry.space_group_name_H-M   'P 1'
#
loop_
_entity.id
_entity.type
_entity.pdbx_description
1 polymer ?
#
loop_
_entity_poly.entity_id
_entity_poly.type
_entity_poly.pdbx_seq_one_letter_code
_entity_poly.pdbx_strand_id
1 'polypeptide(L)'
;MIERLLQRGHGLLVANGAPFTRRMREFHFPRFTETGSITNLVLSQLYTPISLGDHLTVKTELDAYKDMLKALNYGSVYYYYPDIVPANPTLTSFMFPITPVALGKGYIIGRERILTNTSGLFGWGDDSGFTAHVFDRAGRETAKIAVPKIVRDGKTYAEVRIPEGFSAALVRSSR
;
A
#
# COMPACT_ATOMS: atom_id res chain seq x y z
N MET A 1 -9.47 4.83 -28.40
CA MET A 1 -8.45 5.72 -27.81
C MET A 1 -7.59 5.01 -26.78
N ILE A 2 -8.15 4.42 -25.72
CA ILE A 2 -7.40 3.67 -24.68
C ILE A 2 -6.51 2.56 -25.27
N GLU A 3 -7.06 1.73 -26.16
CA GLU A 3 -6.30 0.66 -26.84
C GLU A 3 -5.07 1.18 -27.58
N ARG A 4 -5.20 2.32 -28.26
CA ARG A 4 -4.09 2.98 -28.96
C ARG A 4 -3.02 3.51 -27.99
N LEU A 5 -3.42 3.96 -26.80
CA LEU A 5 -2.49 4.44 -25.77
C LEU A 5 -1.72 3.27 -25.14
N LEU A 6 -2.39 2.15 -24.86
CA LEU A 6 -1.75 0.94 -24.33
C LEU A 6 -0.80 0.32 -25.36
N GLN A 7 -1.19 0.27 -26.64
CA GLN A 7 -0.36 -0.25 -27.73
C GLN A 7 0.88 0.59 -28.03
N ARG A 8 0.85 1.89 -27.70
CA ARG A 8 2.00 2.78 -27.87
C ARG A 8 3.19 2.40 -26.98
N GLY A 9 3.01 1.59 -25.93
CA GLY A 9 4.12 1.01 -25.14
C GLY A 9 5.03 1.97 -24.35
N HIS A 10 4.90 3.29 -24.55
CA HIS A 10 5.83 4.30 -24.05
C HIS A 10 5.29 5.14 -22.87
N GLY A 11 4.14 4.80 -22.27
CA GLY A 11 3.55 5.60 -21.20
C GLY A 11 2.82 4.80 -20.14
N LEU A 12 3.03 5.19 -18.89
CA LEU A 12 2.18 4.76 -17.77
C LEU A 12 0.81 5.41 -17.94
N LEU A 13 -0.20 4.60 -18.28
CA LEU A 13 -1.59 5.04 -18.25
C LEU A 13 -2.14 4.86 -16.84
N VAL A 14 -2.54 5.96 -16.22
CA VAL A 14 -3.31 5.99 -14.97
C VAL A 14 -4.58 6.82 -15.17
N ALA A 15 -5.63 6.50 -14.42
CA ALA A 15 -6.84 7.32 -14.39
C ALA A 15 -7.43 7.37 -12.98
N ASN A 16 -8.17 8.44 -12.72
CA ASN A 16 -8.92 8.63 -11.47
C ASN A 16 -10.24 7.82 -11.49
N GLY A 17 -10.58 7.25 -10.35
CA GLY A 17 -11.80 6.50 -10.07
C GLY A 17 -11.79 5.05 -10.52
N ALA A 18 -12.69 4.26 -9.94
CA ALA A 18 -12.95 2.87 -10.36
C ALA A 18 -13.59 2.80 -11.76
N PRO A 19 -13.44 1.69 -12.50
CA PRO A 19 -14.14 1.50 -13.77
C PRO A 19 -15.65 1.38 -13.53
N PHE A 20 -16.45 2.21 -14.22
CA PHE A 20 -17.92 2.21 -14.08
C PHE A 20 -18.63 1.18 -14.97
N THR A 21 -17.92 0.59 -15.94
CA THR A 21 -18.49 -0.40 -16.87
C THR A 21 -17.61 -1.63 -16.96
N ARG A 22 -18.21 -2.76 -17.35
CA ARG A 22 -17.49 -4.01 -17.63
C ARG A 22 -16.36 -3.80 -18.65
N ARG A 23 -16.64 -3.06 -19.73
CA ARG A 23 -15.66 -2.77 -20.78
C ARG A 23 -14.47 -1.95 -20.26
N MET A 24 -14.71 -0.97 -19.38
CA MET A 24 -13.62 -0.19 -18.78
C MET A 24 -12.67 -1.07 -17.94
N ARG A 25 -13.22 -2.05 -17.22
CA ARG A 25 -12.45 -2.98 -16.39
C ARG A 25 -11.53 -3.89 -17.22
N GLU A 26 -11.92 -4.24 -18.44
CA GLU A 26 -11.15 -5.13 -19.34
C GLU A 26 -9.81 -4.54 -19.83
N PHE A 27 -9.61 -3.22 -19.69
CA PHE A 27 -8.36 -2.58 -20.12
C PHE A 27 -7.19 -2.77 -19.15
N HIS A 28 -7.44 -3.27 -17.93
CA HIS A 28 -6.43 -3.70 -16.96
C HIS A 28 -5.22 -2.74 -16.79
N PHE A 29 -5.47 -1.45 -16.61
CA PHE A 29 -4.43 -0.49 -16.25
C PHE A 29 -4.67 0.08 -14.84
N PRO A 30 -3.60 0.50 -14.13
CA PRO A 30 -3.72 1.05 -12.79
C PRO A 30 -4.59 2.30 -12.77
N ARG A 31 -5.43 2.40 -11.74
CA ARG A 31 -6.26 3.56 -11.48
C ARG A 31 -6.03 4.02 -10.05
N PHE A 32 -6.41 5.23 -9.68
CA PHE A 32 -6.32 5.70 -8.30
C PHE A 32 -7.61 6.38 -7.90
N THR A 33 -7.80 6.60 -6.61
CA THR A 33 -8.95 7.33 -6.09
C THR A 33 -8.47 8.64 -5.50
N GLU A 34 -8.98 9.74 -6.02
CA GLU A 34 -8.81 11.05 -5.41
C GLU A 34 -9.53 11.13 -4.06
N THR A 35 -8.81 11.66 -3.08
CA THR A 35 -9.16 11.59 -1.65
C THR A 35 -9.63 12.93 -1.08
N GLY A 36 -10.27 13.77 -1.90
CA GLY A 36 -11.05 14.91 -1.37
C GLY A 36 -12.04 14.48 -0.27
N SER A 37 -12.43 13.21 -0.27
CA SER A 37 -12.79 12.47 0.94
C SER A 37 -12.10 11.10 0.95
N ILE A 38 -11.35 10.78 2.02
CA ILE A 38 -10.64 9.50 2.17
C ILE A 38 -11.59 8.29 2.09
N THR A 39 -12.87 8.48 2.47
CA THR A 39 -13.89 7.42 2.42
C THR A 39 -14.18 6.93 1.01
N ASN A 40 -13.87 7.70 -0.04
CA ASN A 40 -14.05 7.29 -1.44
C ASN A 40 -13.27 6.01 -1.78
N LEU A 41 -12.22 5.68 -1.02
CA LEU A 41 -11.44 4.46 -1.23
C LEU A 41 -12.27 3.17 -1.15
N VAL A 42 -13.39 3.16 -0.42
CA VAL A 42 -14.28 1.99 -0.37
C VAL A 42 -14.87 1.64 -1.74
N LEU A 43 -14.94 2.61 -2.67
CA LEU A 43 -15.51 2.43 -4.01
C LEU A 43 -14.55 1.77 -5.00
N SER A 44 -13.27 1.64 -4.65
CA SER A 44 -12.22 1.17 -5.57
C SER A 44 -11.46 -0.07 -5.09
N GLN A 45 -11.73 -0.55 -3.87
CA GLN A 45 -11.07 -1.71 -3.26
C GLN A 45 -11.02 -2.97 -4.15
N LEU A 46 -12.06 -3.21 -4.97
CA LEU A 46 -12.17 -4.40 -5.82
C LEU A 46 -11.47 -4.29 -7.19
N TYR A 47 -10.91 -3.13 -7.52
CA TYR A 47 -10.20 -2.93 -8.78
C TYR A 47 -8.82 -2.29 -8.59
N THR A 48 -8.75 -1.22 -7.80
CA THR A 48 -7.53 -0.48 -7.57
C THR A 48 -7.50 0.10 -6.15
N PRO A 49 -6.93 -0.61 -5.18
CA PRO A 49 -6.78 -0.09 -3.82
C PRO A 49 -5.61 0.92 -3.77
N ILE A 50 -5.73 2.03 -4.50
CA ILE A 50 -4.71 3.08 -4.61
C ILE A 50 -5.34 4.43 -4.29
N SER A 51 -4.82 5.08 -3.26
CA SER A 51 -5.12 6.44 -2.85
C SER A 51 -4.21 7.42 -3.56
N LEU A 52 -4.76 8.52 -4.08
CA LEU A 52 -3.97 9.70 -4.38
C LEU A 52 -3.81 10.53 -3.10
N GLY A 53 -2.66 11.17 -2.90
CA GLY A 53 -2.43 12.07 -1.77
C GLY A 53 -3.38 13.26 -1.72
N ASP A 54 -3.80 13.64 -0.51
CA ASP A 54 -4.66 14.80 -0.30
C ASP A 54 -3.86 16.11 -0.31
N HIS A 55 -3.78 16.75 -1.47
CA HIS A 55 -3.10 18.04 -1.65
C HIS A 55 -3.72 19.20 -0.85
N LEU A 56 -4.97 19.07 -0.39
CA LEU A 56 -5.63 20.12 0.39
C LEU A 56 -5.15 20.12 1.84
N THR A 57 -4.96 18.94 2.45
CA THR A 57 -4.60 18.83 3.88
C THR A 57 -3.14 18.48 4.12
N VAL A 58 -2.44 17.85 3.17
CA VAL A 58 -1.02 17.55 3.29
C VAL A 58 -0.20 18.83 3.08
N LYS A 59 0.47 19.31 4.14
CA LYS A 59 1.33 20.50 4.11
C LYS A 59 2.77 20.24 4.53
N THR A 60 3.01 19.09 5.16
CA THR A 60 4.33 18.68 5.65
C THR A 60 4.61 17.22 5.32
N GLU A 61 5.89 16.80 5.38
CA GLU A 61 6.27 15.39 5.20
C GLU A 61 5.57 14.47 6.22
N LEU A 62 5.37 14.97 7.45
CA LEU A 62 4.65 14.23 8.49
C LEU A 62 3.17 14.06 8.13
N ASP A 63 2.54 15.07 7.53
CA ASP A 63 1.16 14.95 7.06
C ASP A 63 1.06 13.94 5.92
N ALA A 64 2.03 13.95 5.00
CA ALA A 64 2.09 12.97 3.92
C ALA A 64 2.17 11.55 4.47
N TYR A 65 3.04 11.31 5.47
CA TYR A 65 3.13 9.99 6.10
C TYR A 65 1.83 9.60 6.82
N LYS A 66 1.20 10.51 7.56
CA LYS A 66 -0.11 10.26 8.19
C LYS A 66 -1.16 9.93 7.14
N ASP A 67 -1.14 10.57 5.98
CA ASP A 67 -2.07 10.30 4.88
C ASP A 67 -1.86 8.90 4.27
N MET A 68 -0.62 8.45 4.15
CA MET A 68 -0.29 7.06 3.79
C MET A 68 -0.92 6.06 4.78
N LEU A 69 -0.83 6.35 6.09
CA LEU A 69 -1.45 5.49 7.11
C LEU A 69 -2.98 5.53 7.06
N LYS A 70 -3.58 6.69 6.73
CA LYS A 70 -5.03 6.78 6.50
C LYS A 70 -5.44 5.93 5.29
N ALA A 71 -4.67 5.91 4.20
CA ALA A 71 -4.95 5.06 3.05
C ALA A 71 -4.94 3.56 3.43
N LEU A 72 -3.97 3.14 4.25
CA LEU A 72 -3.93 1.76 4.78
C LEU A 72 -5.15 1.38 5.62
N ASN A 73 -5.81 2.34 6.29
CA ASN A 73 -7.06 2.06 7.01
C ASN A 73 -8.20 1.62 6.10
N TYR A 74 -8.08 1.84 4.79
CA TYR A 74 -8.99 1.35 3.75
C TYR A 74 -8.37 0.19 2.93
N GLY A 75 -7.23 -0.34 3.38
CA GLY A 75 -6.51 -1.39 2.66
C GLY A 75 -5.96 -0.91 1.33
N SER A 76 -5.55 0.35 1.24
CA SER A 76 -5.04 0.97 0.00
C SER A 76 -3.57 1.38 0.12
N VAL A 77 -2.84 1.26 -1.00
CA VAL A 77 -1.52 1.87 -1.19
C VAL A 77 -1.65 3.32 -1.66
N TYR A 78 -0.53 4.03 -1.79
CA TYR A 78 -0.50 5.49 -1.91
C TYR A 78 0.31 5.96 -3.12
N TYR A 79 -0.25 6.92 -3.85
CA TYR A 79 0.46 7.75 -4.83
C TYR A 79 0.64 9.15 -4.27
N TYR A 80 1.84 9.69 -4.42
CA TYR A 80 2.12 11.08 -4.12
C TYR A 80 1.29 12.02 -5.00
N TYR A 81 0.81 13.08 -4.38
CA TYR A 81 0.57 14.33 -5.08
C TYR A 81 1.90 15.12 -5.11
N PRO A 82 2.30 15.76 -6.22
CA PRO A 82 3.66 16.27 -6.41
C PRO A 82 4.13 17.33 -5.41
N ASP A 83 3.23 17.96 -4.64
CA ASP A 83 3.57 19.13 -3.84
C ASP A 83 4.43 18.81 -2.61
N ILE A 84 4.22 17.66 -1.96
CA ILE A 84 4.90 17.28 -0.72
C ILE A 84 5.31 15.80 -0.80
N VAL A 85 6.59 15.59 -1.09
CA VAL A 85 7.24 14.27 -1.10
C VAL A 85 8.31 14.26 -0.01
N PRO A 86 8.24 13.34 0.98
CA PRO A 86 9.24 13.23 2.02
C PRO A 86 10.66 13.03 1.45
N ALA A 87 11.63 13.76 2.00
CA ALA A 87 13.02 13.65 1.59
C ALA A 87 13.65 12.28 1.93
N ASN A 88 13.15 11.63 2.99
CA ASN A 88 13.60 10.31 3.40
C ASN A 88 12.64 9.22 2.91
N PRO A 89 13.15 8.01 2.58
CA PRO A 89 12.30 6.86 2.28
C PRO A 89 11.27 6.61 3.39
N THR A 90 10.01 6.53 3.00
CA THR A 90 8.90 6.13 3.88
C THR A 90 8.33 4.79 3.42
N LEU A 91 7.21 4.39 3.99
CA LEU A 91 6.47 3.19 3.59
C LEU A 91 6.21 3.12 2.07
N THR A 92 6.07 4.26 1.37
CA THR A 92 5.84 4.27 -0.09
C THR A 92 6.95 3.62 -0.89
N SER A 93 8.19 3.64 -0.40
CA SER A 93 9.33 2.96 -1.05
C SER A 93 9.12 1.45 -1.14
N PHE A 94 8.20 0.92 -0.33
CA PHE A 94 7.84 -0.48 -0.28
C PHE A 94 6.41 -0.74 -0.74
N MET A 95 5.66 0.22 -1.28
CA MET A 95 4.26 -0.03 -1.67
C MET A 95 4.09 -0.80 -2.99
N PHE A 96 5.10 -0.76 -3.87
CA PHE A 96 5.02 -1.33 -5.22
C PHE A 96 6.26 -2.18 -5.58
N PRO A 97 6.13 -3.16 -6.50
CA PRO A 97 4.88 -3.70 -7.05
C PRO A 97 4.04 -4.46 -6.00
N ILE A 98 2.71 -4.39 -6.13
CA ILE A 98 1.79 -5.13 -5.27
C ILE A 98 0.64 -5.72 -6.09
N THR A 99 0.40 -7.01 -5.93
CA THR A 99 -0.74 -7.76 -6.46
C THR A 99 -1.66 -8.12 -5.31
N PRO A 100 -2.69 -7.33 -5.01
CA PRO A 100 -3.53 -7.53 -3.82
C PRO A 100 -4.24 -8.89 -3.84
N VAL A 101 -4.23 -9.58 -2.71
CA VAL A 101 -4.96 -10.85 -2.48
C VAL A 101 -5.91 -10.78 -1.29
N ALA A 102 -5.63 -9.90 -0.33
CA ALA A 102 -6.54 -9.57 0.77
C ALA A 102 -6.29 -8.14 1.24
N LEU A 103 -7.32 -7.51 1.77
CA LEU A 103 -7.25 -6.17 2.34
C LEU A 103 -8.12 -6.09 3.58
N GLY A 104 -7.82 -5.14 4.46
CA GLY A 104 -8.61 -4.90 5.67
C GLY A 104 -8.25 -3.56 6.29
N LYS A 105 -8.89 -3.24 7.42
CA LYS A 105 -8.60 -2.00 8.13
C LYS A 105 -7.16 -2.03 8.65
N GLY A 106 -6.32 -1.21 8.04
CA GLY A 106 -4.94 -1.00 8.44
C GLY A 106 -3.94 -1.89 7.72
N TYR A 107 -4.36 -2.71 6.76
CA TYR A 107 -3.44 -3.56 6.02
C TYR A 107 -3.89 -3.89 4.60
N ILE A 108 -2.90 -4.21 3.76
CA ILE A 108 -3.08 -4.85 2.47
C ILE A 108 -2.05 -5.96 2.32
N ILE A 109 -2.52 -7.14 1.92
CA ILE A 109 -1.72 -8.33 1.63
C ILE A 109 -1.68 -8.46 0.11
N GLY A 110 -0.51 -8.29 -0.47
CA GLY A 110 -0.23 -8.64 -1.86
C GLY A 110 0.62 -9.90 -1.96
N ARG A 111 0.80 -10.43 -3.17
CA ARG A 111 1.64 -11.62 -3.40
C ARG A 111 3.11 -11.39 -3.07
N GLU A 112 3.57 -10.16 -3.25
CA GLU A 112 4.96 -9.72 -3.14
C GLU A 112 5.28 -9.14 -1.76
N ARG A 113 4.26 -8.59 -1.07
CA ARG A 113 4.45 -7.86 0.18
C ARG A 113 3.17 -7.73 1.00
N ILE A 114 3.34 -7.53 2.29
CA ILE A 114 2.28 -7.12 3.21
C ILE A 114 2.63 -5.75 3.76
N LEU A 115 1.66 -4.84 3.75
CA LEU A 115 1.81 -3.49 4.28
C LEU A 115 0.79 -3.33 5.39
N THR A 116 1.22 -2.84 6.55
CA THR A 116 0.33 -2.68 7.71
C THR A 116 0.68 -1.47 8.55
N ASN A 117 -0.33 -0.81 9.10
CA ASN A 117 -0.20 0.21 10.16
C ASN A 117 -0.73 -0.31 11.52
N THR A 118 -1.09 -1.59 11.59
CA THR A 118 -1.65 -2.24 12.77
C THR A 118 -0.85 -3.48 13.16
N SER A 119 -0.91 -3.80 14.45
CA SER A 119 -0.30 -5.01 15.01
C SER A 119 -1.11 -6.25 14.62
N GLY A 120 -0.43 -7.38 14.42
CA GLY A 120 -1.07 -8.62 14.00
C GLY A 120 -0.08 -9.71 13.64
N LEU A 121 -0.62 -10.89 13.29
CA LEU A 121 0.15 -12.01 12.77
C LEU A 121 -0.10 -12.10 11.26
N PHE A 122 0.91 -11.76 10.46
CA PHE A 122 0.79 -11.62 9.02
C PHE A 122 1.60 -12.69 8.28
N GLY A 123 1.08 -13.21 7.18
CA GLY A 123 1.78 -14.18 6.34
C GLY A 123 0.98 -14.52 5.09
N TRP A 124 1.59 -15.26 4.16
CA TRP A 124 0.95 -15.67 2.91
C TRP A 124 0.18 -16.99 3.01
N GLY A 125 0.13 -17.59 4.20
CA GLY A 125 -0.46 -18.91 4.39
C GLY A 125 0.40 -20.06 3.89
N ASP A 126 1.68 -19.78 3.61
CA ASP A 126 2.71 -20.73 3.20
C ASP A 126 3.99 -20.52 4.04
N ASP A 127 5.10 -21.17 3.69
CA ASP A 127 6.36 -21.12 4.44
C ASP A 127 7.32 -20.00 3.97
N SER A 128 6.87 -19.07 3.12
CA SER A 128 7.72 -18.02 2.54
C SER A 128 8.41 -17.16 3.61
N GLY A 129 9.67 -16.82 3.37
CA GLY A 129 10.41 -15.86 4.18
C GLY A 129 9.97 -14.42 3.94
N PHE A 130 10.45 -13.50 4.79
CA PHE A 130 10.25 -12.07 4.61
C PHE A 130 11.41 -11.25 5.17
N THR A 131 11.58 -10.05 4.62
CA THR A 131 12.33 -8.95 5.23
C THR A 131 11.34 -7.91 5.75
N ALA A 132 11.51 -7.48 7.00
CA ALA A 132 10.64 -6.49 7.63
C ALA A 132 11.31 -5.12 7.70
N HIS A 133 10.58 -4.09 7.26
CA HIS A 133 10.95 -2.68 7.38
C HIS A 133 9.89 -1.99 8.24
N VAL A 134 10.28 -1.40 9.37
CA VAL A 134 9.36 -0.72 10.30
C VAL A 134 9.61 0.76 10.25
N PHE A 135 8.54 1.55 10.17
CA PHE A 135 8.57 3.01 10.13
C PHE A 135 7.97 3.59 11.40
N ASP A 136 8.66 4.56 11.99
CA ASP A 136 8.22 5.25 13.19
C ASP A 136 7.07 6.24 12.92
N ARG A 137 6.63 6.94 13.97
CA ARG A 137 5.57 7.96 13.90
C ARG A 137 5.87 9.13 12.97
N ALA A 138 7.14 9.34 12.63
CA ALA A 138 7.58 10.37 11.70
C ALA A 138 7.84 9.82 10.29
N GLY A 139 7.52 8.55 10.04
CA GLY A 139 7.73 7.89 8.76
C GLY A 139 9.17 7.50 8.49
N ARG A 140 10.04 7.49 9.50
CA ARG A 140 11.45 7.09 9.36
C ARG A 140 11.61 5.61 9.65
N GLU A 141 12.37 4.93 8.81
CA GLU A 141 12.70 3.53 9.05
C GLU A 141 13.48 3.37 10.38
N THR A 142 13.16 2.33 11.14
CA THR A 142 13.74 2.09 12.45
C THR A 142 13.97 0.61 12.71
N ALA A 143 15.15 0.28 13.26
CA ALA A 143 15.50 -1.06 13.73
C ALA A 143 15.11 -1.30 15.20
N LYS A 144 14.50 -0.32 15.88
CA LYS A 144 14.16 -0.41 17.30
C LYS A 144 13.04 -1.42 17.60
N ILE A 145 12.22 -1.74 16.60
CA ILE A 145 11.14 -2.72 16.71
C ILE A 145 11.50 -3.91 15.83
N ALA A 146 11.74 -5.04 16.46
CA ALA A 146 11.91 -6.30 15.76
C ALA A 146 10.54 -6.88 15.35
N VAL A 147 10.51 -7.54 14.19
CA VAL A 147 9.35 -8.30 13.72
C VAL A 147 9.76 -9.77 13.65
N PRO A 148 9.58 -10.54 14.74
CA PRO A 148 10.04 -11.92 14.77
C PRO A 148 9.25 -12.81 13.80
N LYS A 149 9.97 -13.81 13.25
CA LYS A 149 9.40 -14.89 12.47
C LYS A 149 8.81 -15.94 13.42
N ILE A 150 7.54 -16.28 13.20
CA ILE A 150 6.83 -17.35 13.90
C ILE A 150 6.45 -18.42 12.88
N VAL A 151 6.65 -19.69 13.22
CA VAL A 151 6.21 -20.83 12.39
C VAL A 151 5.05 -21.53 13.10
N ARG A 152 3.93 -21.73 12.41
CA ARG A 152 2.76 -22.49 12.89
C ARG A 152 2.26 -23.39 11.78
N ASP A 153 2.08 -24.67 12.06
CA ASP A 153 1.59 -25.67 11.09
C ASP A 153 2.35 -25.64 9.76
N GLY A 154 3.68 -25.49 9.83
CA GLY A 154 4.56 -25.41 8.67
C GLY A 154 4.50 -24.08 7.89
N LYS A 155 3.72 -23.09 8.35
CA LYS A 155 3.57 -21.78 7.70
C LYS A 155 4.35 -20.71 8.45
N THR A 156 4.92 -19.77 7.69
CA THR A 156 5.70 -18.65 8.20
C THR A 156 4.81 -17.42 8.39
N TYR A 157 4.96 -16.78 9.54
CA TYR A 157 4.29 -15.53 9.89
C TYR A 157 5.26 -14.51 10.47
N ALA A 158 4.98 -13.24 10.21
CA ALA A 158 5.56 -12.10 10.87
C ALA A 158 4.67 -11.69 12.04
N GLU A 159 5.22 -11.70 13.26
CA GLU A 159 4.54 -11.11 14.42
C GLU A 159 4.83 -9.61 14.49
N VAL A 160 3.91 -8.80 14.00
CA VAL A 160 4.03 -7.35 13.97
C VAL A 160 3.44 -6.78 15.27
N ARG A 161 4.29 -6.13 16.07
CA ARG A 161 3.92 -5.42 17.31
C ARG A 161 4.41 -3.98 17.23
N ILE A 162 3.58 -3.11 16.69
CA ILE A 162 3.91 -1.70 16.43
C ILE A 162 2.96 -0.75 17.18
N PRO A 163 3.46 0.38 17.73
CA PRO A 163 2.62 1.42 18.31
C PRO A 163 1.72 2.12 17.29
N GLU A 164 0.71 2.85 17.76
CA GLU A 164 -0.09 3.73 16.91
C GLU A 164 0.81 4.74 16.16
N GLY A 165 0.50 4.97 14.89
CA GLY A 165 1.24 5.87 13.99
C GLY A 165 2.52 5.26 13.40
N PHE A 166 2.85 4.01 13.74
CA PHE A 166 3.91 3.27 13.05
C PHE A 166 3.32 2.50 11.86
N SER A 167 4.20 2.00 10.99
CA SER A 167 3.83 1.06 9.95
C SER A 167 4.94 0.04 9.70
N ALA A 168 4.61 -1.05 9.02
CA ALA A 168 5.55 -2.07 8.60
C ALA A 168 5.29 -2.50 7.15
N ALA A 169 6.38 -2.72 6.42
CA ALA A 169 6.39 -3.44 5.16
C ALA A 169 7.10 -4.78 5.34
N LEU A 170 6.41 -5.87 5.00
CA LEU A 170 6.94 -7.21 4.96
C LEU A 170 7.15 -7.56 3.49
N VAL A 171 8.40 -7.55 3.03
CA VAL A 171 8.75 -7.89 1.65
C VAL A 171 8.99 -9.38 1.58
N ARG A 172 8.23 -10.08 0.73
CA ARG A 172 8.34 -11.52 0.58
C ARG A 172 9.71 -11.89 0.00
N SER A 173 10.37 -12.85 0.62
CA SER A 173 11.56 -13.47 0.04
C SER A 173 11.09 -14.57 -0.92
N SER A 174 11.50 -14.50 -2.18
CA SER A 174 11.43 -15.64 -3.09
C SER A 174 12.32 -16.77 -2.55
N ARG A 175 11.86 -18.01 -2.71
CA ARG A 175 12.72 -19.19 -2.54
C ARG A 175 13.81 -19.20 -3.60
#